data_AF-A0A449ADV0-F1
#
_entry.id   AF-A0A449ADV0-F1
#
_cell.length_a   1.000
_cell.length_b   1.000
_cell.length_c   1.000
_cell.angle_alpha   90.00
_cell.angle_beta   90.00
_cell.angle_gamma   90.00
#
_symmetry.space_group_name_H-M   'P 1'
#
loop_
_entity.id
_entity.type
_entity.pdbx_description
1 polymer ?
#
loop_
_entity_poly.entity_id
_entity_poly.type
_entity_poly.pdbx_seq_one_letter_code
_entity_poly.pdbx_strand_id
1 'polypeptide(L)' 'MQHKDLDKIQEYTVLYEQYKNLLTQTQRQVFELYYYQDLSYSEIAKIMATSRSAAYDAVKKALAKLSKLNQEIYKNKYNK' A
#
# COMPACT_ATOMS: atom_id res chain seq x y z
N MET A 1 -18.16 -1.62 -6.09
CA MET A 1 -17.02 -1.53 -5.15
C MET A 1 -16.21 -2.81 -5.24
N GLN A 2 -14.88 -2.72 -5.27
CA GLN A 2 -14.05 -3.93 -5.14
C GLN A 2 -14.15 -4.40 -3.69
N HIS A 3 -14.65 -5.61 -3.43
CA HIS A 3 -14.62 -6.19 -2.10
C HIS A 3 -13.16 -6.51 -1.76
N LYS A 4 -12.54 -5.68 -0.92
CA LYS A 4 -11.23 -5.97 -0.32
C LYS A 4 -11.44 -6.99 0.80
N ASP A 5 -10.57 -8.01 0.88
CA ASP A 5 -10.55 -8.94 2.02
C ASP A 5 -10.27 -8.15 3.31
N LEU A 6 -11.14 -8.29 4.32
CA LEU A 6 -11.00 -7.62 5.62
C LEU A 6 -9.65 -7.94 6.28
N ASP A 7 -9.22 -9.20 6.21
CA ASP A 7 -7.95 -9.65 6.77
C ASP A 7 -6.75 -8.92 6.13
N LYS A 8 -6.80 -8.70 4.81
CA LYS A 8 -5.73 -7.97 4.10
C LYS A 8 -5.75 -6.48 4.41
N ILE A 9 -6.93 -5.89 4.60
CA ILE A 9 -7.02 -4.50 5.06
C ILE A 9 -6.30 -4.37 6.39
N GLN A 10 -6.66 -5.20 7.36
CA GLN A 10 -6.06 -5.14 8.68
C GLN A 10 -4.54 -5.37 8.63
N GLU A 11 -4.08 -6.40 7.90
CA GLU A 11 -2.65 -6.68 7.74
C GLU A 11 -1.89 -5.46 7.17
N TYR A 12 -2.33 -4.93 6.04
CA TYR A 12 -1.61 -3.87 5.36
C TYR A 12 -1.70 -2.53 6.08
N THR A 13 -2.80 -2.24 6.78
CA THR A 13 -2.93 -1.05 7.61
C THR A 13 -1.95 -1.08 8.78
N VAL A 14 -1.75 -2.23 9.44
CA VAL A 14 -0.74 -2.39 10.50
C VAL A 14 0.68 -2.19 9.95
N LEU A 15 0.99 -2.81 8.82
CA LEU A 15 2.29 -2.63 8.16
C LEU A 15 2.53 -1.17 7.76
N TYR A 16 1.48 -0.49 7.28
CA TYR A 16 1.56 0.91 6.90
C TYR A 16 1.87 1.81 8.10
N GLU A 17 1.17 1.68 9.22
CA GLU A 17 1.46 2.48 10.41
C GLU A 17 2.89 2.30 10.91
N GLN A 18 3.43 1.09 10.79
CA GLN A 18 4.80 0.78 11.18
C GLN A 18 5.84 1.33 10.19
N TYR A 19 5.55 1.35 8.89
CA TYR A 19 6.55 1.57 7.85
C TYR A 19 6.30 2.76 6.91
N LYS A 20 5.23 3.55 7.11
CA LYS A 20 4.85 4.69 6.24
C LYS A 20 5.98 5.71 6.02
N ASN A 21 6.86 5.88 7.01
CA ASN A 21 7.99 6.80 6.92
C ASN A 21 9.10 6.31 5.96
N LEU A 22 9.11 5.03 5.61
CA LEU A 22 10.05 4.41 4.68
C LEU A 22 9.48 4.28 3.25
N LEU A 23 8.24 4.73 3.05
CA LEU A 23 7.59 4.80 1.75
C LEU A 23 7.87 6.15 1.09
N THR A 24 7.86 6.17 -0.25
CA THR A 24 7.87 7.43 -1.01
C THR A 24 6.53 8.15 -0.85
N GLN A 25 6.50 9.45 -1.15
CA GLN A 25 5.27 10.24 -1.09
C GLN A 25 4.15 9.62 -1.94
N THR A 26 4.47 9.19 -3.16
CA THR A 26 3.51 8.54 -4.06
C THR A 26 2.98 7.23 -3.48
N GLN A 27 3.85 6.40 -2.87
CA GLN A 27 3.45 5.14 -2.26
C GLN A 27 2.52 5.34 -1.07
N ARG A 28 2.78 6.35 -0.23
CA ARG A 28 1.88 6.75 0.85
C ARG A 28 0.54 7.20 0.32
N GLN A 29 0.56 8.14 -0.62
CA GLN A 29 -0.65 8.73 -1.18
C GLN A 29 -1.58 7.68 -1.80
N VAL A 30 -1.05 6.79 -2.66
CA VAL A 30 -1.88 5.75 -3.28
C VAL A 30 -2.36 4.70 -2.27
N PHE A 31 -1.59 4.44 -1.20
CA PHE A 31 -2.02 3.58 -0.11
C PHE A 31 -3.20 4.19 0.64
N GLU A 32 -3.11 5.45 1.06
CA GLU A 32 -4.17 6.15 1.82
C GLU A 32 -5.45 6.31 0.99
N LEU A 33 -5.31 6.72 -0.28
CA LEU A 33 -6.45 6.80 -1.21
C LEU A 33 -7.15 5.45 -1.35
N TYR A 34 -6.39 4.35 -1.40
CA TYR A 34 -6.96 3.01 -1.57
C TYR A 34 -7.49 2.43 -0.26
N TYR A 35 -6.71 2.36 0.81
CA TYR A 35 -7.08 1.67 2.06
C TYR A 35 -7.88 2.53 3.04
N TYR A 36 -7.70 3.86 3.05
CA TYR A 36 -8.36 4.74 4.03
C TYR A 36 -9.54 5.52 3.44
N GLN A 37 -9.46 5.89 2.16
CA GLN A 37 -10.54 6.61 1.48
C GLN A 37 -11.43 5.70 0.64
N ASP A 38 -11.17 4.39 0.64
CA ASP A 38 -11.88 3.36 -0.12
C ASP A 38 -12.06 3.66 -1.62
N LEU A 39 -11.14 4.41 -2.21
CA LEU A 39 -11.23 4.77 -3.63
C LEU A 39 -10.86 3.59 -4.52
N SER A 40 -11.56 3.47 -5.64
CA SER A 40 -11.21 2.53 -6.71
C SER A 40 -9.98 3.01 -7.50
N TYR A 41 -9.31 2.09 -8.22
CA TYR A 41 -8.19 2.45 -9.10
C TYR A 41 -8.55 3.51 -10.15
N SER A 42 -9.82 3.56 -10.59
CA SER A 42 -10.29 4.57 -11.53
C SER A 42 -10.39 5.95 -10.89
N GLU A 43 -10.80 6.04 -9.63
CA GLU A 43 -10.86 7.29 -8.87
C GLU A 43 -9.46 7.78 -8.50
N ILE A 44 -8.60 6.86 -8.06
CA ILE A 44 -7.17 7.15 -7.82
C ILE A 44 -6.51 7.66 -9.09
N ALA A 45 -6.77 7.04 -10.24
CA ALA A 45 -6.22 7.47 -11.52
C ALA A 45 -6.60 8.92 -11.87
N LYS A 46 -7.85 9.31 -11.61
CA LYS A 46 -8.32 10.69 -11.81
C LYS A 46 -7.60 11.67 -10.89
N ILE A 47 -7.49 11.35 -9.60
CA ILE A 47 -6.80 12.20 -8.59
C ILE A 47 -5.31 12.34 -8.91
N MET A 48 -4.67 11.25 -9.33
CA MET A 48 -3.25 11.19 -9.63
C MET A 48 -2.90 11.65 -11.06
N ALA A 49 -3.89 12.10 -11.85
CA ALA A 49 -3.74 12.44 -13.27
C ALA A 49 -2.97 11.38 -14.06
N THR A 50 -3.35 10.10 -13.89
CA THR A 50 -2.68 8.94 -14.49
C THR A 50 -3.68 7.95 -15.05
N SER A 51 -3.21 6.83 -15.61
CA SER A 51 -4.08 5.77 -16.11
C SER A 51 -4.55 4.84 -15.00
N ARG A 52 -5.69 4.15 -15.21
CA ARG A 52 -6.18 3.12 -14.27
C ARG A 52 -5.14 2.01 -14.02
N SER A 53 -4.40 1.61 -15.05
CA SER A 53 -3.32 0.61 -14.93
C SER A 53 -2.15 1.13 -14.09
N ALA A 54 -1.74 2.38 -14.32
CA ALA A 54 -0.68 3.00 -13.52
C ALA A 54 -1.09 3.17 -12.05
N ALA A 55 -2.35 3.52 -11.76
CA ALA A 55 -2.89 3.56 -10.40
C ALA A 55 -2.89 2.18 -9.72
N TYR A 56 -3.32 1.13 -10.45
CA TYR A 56 -3.24 -0.24 -9.97
C TYR A 56 -1.80 -0.65 -9.63
N ASP A 57 -0.85 -0.39 -10.54
CA ASP A 57 0.55 -0.71 -10.34
C ASP A 57 1.17 0.07 -9.18
N ALA A 58 0.78 1.33 -8.99
CA ALA A 58 1.24 2.15 -7.89
C ALA A 58 0.80 1.59 -6.53
N VAL A 59 -0.48 1.20 -6.40
CA VAL A 59 -0.99 0.53 -5.19
C VAL A 59 -0.25 -0.78 -4.95
N LYS A 60 -0.11 -1.62 -5.99
CA LYS A 60 0.61 -2.89 -5.89
C LYS A 60 2.07 -2.70 -5.45
N LYS A 61 2.76 -1.68 -5.96
CA LYS A 61 4.15 -1.34 -5.57
C LYS A 61 4.24 -0.87 -4.12
N ALA A 62 3.27 -0.09 -3.64
CA ALA A 62 3.22 0.31 -2.23
C ALA A 62 3.09 -0.91 -1.31
N LEU A 63 2.17 -1.83 -1.63
CA LEU A 63 1.98 -3.08 -0.88
C LEU A 63 3.22 -3.97 -0.89
N ALA A 64 3.85 -4.15 -2.07
CA ALA A 64 5.07 -4.93 -2.19
C ALA A 64 6.22 -4.33 -1.36
N LYS A 65 6.31 -3.00 -1.27
CA LYS A 65 7.32 -2.33 -0.44
C LYS A 65 7.07 -2.59 1.04
N LEU A 66 5.83 -2.51 1.52
CA LEU A 66 5.46 -2.83 2.90
C LEU A 66 5.79 -4.28 3.26
N SER A 67 5.40 -5.24 2.43
CA SER A 67 5.72 -6.66 2.66
C SER A 67 7.23 -6.92 2.66
N LYS A 68 7.99 -6.26 1.79
CA LYS A 68 9.46 -6.36 1.75
C LYS A 68 10.10 -5.82 3.02
N LEU A 69 9.70 -4.61 3.46
CA LEU A 69 10.20 -4.01 4.70
C LEU A 69 9.94 -4.92 5.91
N ASN A 70 8.74 -5.51 5.96
CA ASN A 70 8.41 -6.48 6.99
C ASN A 70 9.37 -7.67 6.97
N GLN A 71 9.54 -8.33 5.81
CA GLN A 71 10.42 -9.49 5.68
C GLN A 71 11.88 -9.17 6.06
N GLU A 72 12.41 -8.02 5.65
CA GLU A 72 13.78 -7.61 5.98
C GLU A 72 13.96 -7.42 7.50
N ILE A 73 12.99 -6.79 8.17
CA ILE A 73 13.04 -6.59 9.61
C ILE A 73 12.86 -7.90 10.37
N TYR A 74 11.97 -8.79 9.92
CA TYR A 74 11.81 -10.12 10.48
C TYR A 74 13.13 -10.90 10.37
N LYS A 75 13.76 -10.96 9.19
CA LYS A 75 15.08 -11.63 9.02
C LYS A 75 16.13 -11.07 9.97
N ASN A 76 16.18 -9.75 10.14
CA ASN A 76 17.15 -9.12 11.04
C ASN A 76 16.90 -9.40 12.53
N LYS A 77 15.65 -9.65 12.95
CA LYS A 77 15.30 -9.94 14.35
C LYS A 77 15.59 -11.38 14.78
N TYR A 78 15.49 -12.34 13.85
CA TYR A 78 15.57 -13.78 14.16
C TYR A 78 16.87 -14.46 13.69
N ASN A 79 17.70 -13.78 12.90
CA ASN A 79 19.02 -14.27 12.50
C ASN A 79 20.15 -13.79 13.44
N LYS A 80 19.88 -13.66 14.74
CA LYS A 80 20.85 -13.22 15.75
C LYS A 80 21.13 -14.32 16.76
#